data_AF-H0BS92-F1
#
_entry.id   AF-H0BS92-F1
#
_cell.length_a   1.000
_cell.length_b   1.000
_cell.length_c   1.000
_cell.angle_alpha   90.00
_cell.angle_beta   90.00
_cell.angle_gamma   90.00
#
_symmetry.space_group_name_H-M   'P 1'
#
loop_
_entity.id
_entity.type
_entity.pdbx_description
1 polymer ?
#
loop_
_entity_poly.entity_id
_entity_poly.type
_entity_poly.pdbx_seq_one_letter_code
_entity_poly.pdbx_strand_id
1 'polypeptide(L)'
;MNPAQCSVCGIHATQETGARRGEWLSFADYQPADAAMLSHPQGLAYFCSEHLASAHALRHLTADEAIVQLREQTRTEAVLCESTSPKPANGVRRLIQWLKA
;
A
#
# COMPACT_ATOMS: atom_id res chain seq x y z
N MET A 1 -25.45 -2.09 -2.44
CA MET A 1 -24.34 -2.89 -1.89
C MET A 1 -23.08 -2.06 -2.06
N ASN A 2 -22.41 -1.66 -0.97
CA ASN A 2 -21.17 -0.89 -1.09
C ASN A 2 -20.02 -1.87 -1.41
N PRO A 3 -19.24 -1.68 -2.49
CA PRO A 3 -18.12 -2.56 -2.79
C PRO A 3 -17.07 -2.54 -1.69
N ALA A 4 -16.44 -3.70 -1.45
CA ALA A 4 -15.35 -3.82 -0.48
C ALA A 4 -14.26 -2.78 -0.77
N GLN A 5 -13.72 -2.17 0.29
CA GLN A 5 -12.77 -1.06 0.21
C GLN A 5 -11.50 -1.43 0.97
N CYS A 6 -10.33 -1.15 0.38
CA CYS A 6 -9.07 -1.41 1.05
C CYS A 6 -8.93 -0.52 2.30
N SER A 7 -8.63 -1.15 3.44
CA SER A 7 -8.54 -0.46 4.74
C SER A 7 -7.31 0.47 4.85
N VAL A 8 -6.34 0.33 3.95
CA VAL A 8 -5.11 1.15 3.92
C VAL A 8 -5.29 2.37 3.00
N CYS A 9 -5.52 2.14 1.71
CA CYS A 9 -5.51 3.19 0.68
C CYS A 9 -6.90 3.61 0.18
N GLY A 10 -7.98 2.95 0.62
CA GLY A 10 -9.35 3.37 0.32
C GLY A 10 -9.84 3.09 -1.11
N ILE A 11 -9.07 2.44 -1.97
CA ILE A 11 -9.56 1.98 -3.28
C ILE A 11 -10.57 0.85 -3.11
N HIS A 12 -11.62 0.88 -3.95
CA HIS A 12 -12.62 -0.18 -3.99
C HIS A 12 -12.12 -1.38 -4.79
N ALA A 13 -12.57 -2.58 -4.42
CA ALA A 13 -12.28 -3.82 -5.14
C ALA A 13 -12.65 -3.74 -6.64
N THR A 14 -13.68 -2.95 -6.98
CA THR A 14 -14.12 -2.71 -8.36
C THR A 14 -13.18 -1.80 -9.15
N GLN A 15 -12.33 -1.03 -8.48
CA GLN A 15 -11.35 -0.12 -9.09
C GLN A 15 -9.98 -0.77 -9.25
N GLU A 16 -9.73 -1.94 -8.65
CA GLU A 16 -8.48 -2.67 -8.89
C GLU A 16 -8.38 -3.08 -10.36
N THR A 17 -7.28 -2.68 -10.99
CA THR A 17 -6.95 -3.04 -12.37
C THR A 17 -5.95 -4.19 -12.37
N GLY A 18 -6.27 -5.30 -13.01
CA GLY A 18 -5.38 -6.45 -13.14
C GLY A 18 -6.06 -7.80 -12.86
N ALA A 19 -5.28 -8.87 -12.99
CA ALA A 19 -5.75 -10.24 -12.75
C ALA A 19 -5.78 -10.60 -11.25
N ARG A 20 -5.02 -9.89 -10.42
CA ARG A 20 -5.00 -10.09 -8.96
C ARG A 20 -6.09 -9.23 -8.33
N ARG A 21 -6.80 -9.81 -7.37
CA ARG A 21 -7.84 -9.15 -6.58
C ARG A 21 -7.42 -9.12 -5.13
N GLY A 22 -7.83 -8.08 -4.42
CA GLY A 22 -7.74 -8.03 -2.99
C GLY A 22 -8.61 -9.10 -2.31
N GLU A 23 -8.32 -9.33 -1.03
CA GLU A 23 -8.95 -10.37 -0.22
C GLU A 23 -9.33 -9.84 1.17
N TRP A 24 -10.30 -10.51 1.80
CA TRP A 24 -10.64 -10.30 3.20
C TRP A 24 -9.70 -11.10 4.08
N LEU A 25 -9.05 -10.45 5.04
CA LEU A 25 -8.16 -11.10 5.99
C LEU A 25 -8.73 -11.04 7.40
N SER A 26 -8.65 -12.18 8.09
CA SER A 26 -8.90 -12.29 9.53
C SER A 26 -7.60 -12.06 10.31
N PHE A 27 -7.71 -11.25 11.36
CA PHE A 27 -6.65 -10.87 12.29
C PHE A 27 -6.82 -11.58 13.64
N ALA A 28 -5.93 -11.32 14.59
CA ALA A 28 -5.92 -11.98 15.90
C ALA A 28 -7.18 -11.67 16.73
N ASP A 29 -7.81 -10.52 16.53
CA ASP A 29 -9.07 -10.12 17.17
C ASP A 29 -10.32 -10.55 16.39
N TYR A 30 -10.18 -11.47 15.42
CA TYR A 30 -11.31 -11.94 14.63
C TYR A 30 -12.38 -12.58 15.50
N GLN A 31 -13.56 -11.97 15.52
CA GLN A 31 -14.75 -12.52 16.14
C GLN A 31 -15.81 -12.71 15.06
N PRO A 32 -16.26 -13.94 14.78
CA PRO A 32 -17.32 -14.16 13.81
C PRO A 32 -18.56 -13.38 14.25
N ALA A 33 -19.16 -12.64 13.31
CA ALA A 33 -20.36 -11.88 13.61
C ALA A 33 -21.49 -12.84 14.01
N ASP A 34 -22.15 -12.56 15.13
CA ASP A 34 -23.47 -13.12 15.40
C ASP A 34 -24.41 -12.72 14.26
N ALA A 35 -25.28 -13.64 13.83
CA ALA A 35 -26.19 -13.45 12.68
C ALA A 35 -27.11 -12.20 12.78
N ALA A 36 -27.11 -11.51 13.92
CA ALA A 36 -27.84 -10.27 14.17
C ALA A 36 -27.07 -8.98 13.82
N MET A 37 -25.77 -9.03 13.51
CA MET A 37 -25.01 -7.82 13.17
C MET A 37 -25.12 -7.46 11.69
N LEU A 38 -25.47 -6.19 11.43
CA LEU A 38 -25.48 -5.58 10.10
C LEU A 38 -24.10 -5.01 9.68
N SER A 39 -23.08 -5.17 10.52
CA SER A 39 -21.71 -4.73 10.29
C SER A 39 -20.78 -5.90 10.00
N HIS A 40 -19.64 -5.60 9.39
CA HIS A 40 -18.58 -6.60 9.20
C HIS A 40 -18.10 -7.14 10.56
N PRO A 41 -17.70 -8.43 10.63
CA PRO A 41 -17.14 -9.01 11.86
C PRO A 41 -15.94 -8.22 12.37
N GLN A 42 -15.78 -8.15 13.69
CA GLN A 42 -14.57 -7.57 14.28
C GLN A 42 -13.34 -8.39 13.84
N GLY A 43 -12.20 -7.72 13.66
CA GLY A 43 -10.96 -8.35 13.22
C GLY A 43 -10.98 -8.86 11.78
N LEU A 44 -11.97 -8.46 10.96
CA LEU A 44 -12.03 -8.75 9.52
C LEU A 44 -11.89 -7.47 8.71
N ALA A 45 -10.91 -7.42 7.81
CA ALA A 45 -10.65 -6.25 6.98
C ALA A 45 -10.28 -6.63 5.54
N TYR A 46 -10.68 -5.80 4.58
CA TYR A 46 -10.36 -5.99 3.17
C TYR A 46 -9.08 -5.22 2.78
N PHE A 47 -8.24 -5.86 1.97
CA PHE A 47 -7.01 -5.26 1.42
C PHE A 47 -6.93 -5.52 -0.07
N CYS A 48 -6.55 -4.49 -0.84
CA CYS A 48 -6.24 -4.65 -2.26
C CYS A 48 -4.99 -5.51 -2.44
N SER A 49 -4.80 -6.04 -3.64
CA SER A 49 -3.68 -6.91 -4.03
C SER A 49 -2.30 -6.33 -3.74
N GLU A 50 -2.15 -4.99 -3.76
CA GLU A 50 -0.92 -4.29 -3.43
C GLU A 50 -0.56 -4.40 -1.94
N HIS A 51 -1.54 -4.20 -1.05
CA HIS A 51 -1.32 -4.21 0.41
C HIS A 51 -1.52 -5.60 1.03
N LEU A 52 -2.06 -6.56 0.27
CA LEU A 52 -2.44 -7.88 0.79
C LEU A 52 -1.25 -8.66 1.37
N ALA A 53 -0.09 -8.62 0.71
CA ALA A 53 1.11 -9.34 1.16
C ALA A 53 1.61 -8.83 2.51
N SER A 54 1.71 -7.50 2.68
CA SER A 54 2.11 -6.88 3.93
C SER A 54 1.07 -7.10 5.03
N ALA A 55 -0.22 -7.04 4.68
CA ALA A 55 -1.30 -7.34 5.63
C ALA A 55 -1.25 -8.79 6.13
N HIS A 56 -0.89 -9.74 5.26
CA HIS A 56 -0.73 -11.14 5.65
C HIS A 56 0.38 -11.33 6.71
N ALA A 57 1.48 -10.58 6.61
CA ALA A 57 2.57 -10.64 7.59
C ALA A 57 2.15 -10.14 8.99
N LEU A 58 1.12 -9.29 9.07
CA LEU A 58 0.63 -8.69 10.30
C LEU A 58 -0.61 -9.37 10.89
N ARG A 59 -1.03 -10.52 10.35
CA ARG A 59 -2.24 -11.25 10.84
C ARG A 59 -2.19 -11.67 12.30
N HIS A 60 -1.00 -11.67 12.90
CA HIS A 60 -0.78 -11.97 14.31
C HIS A 60 -1.14 -10.78 15.23
N LEU A 61 -1.33 -9.58 14.68
CA LEU A 61 -1.80 -8.39 15.40
C LEU A 61 -3.33 -8.27 15.30
N THR A 62 -3.91 -7.32 16.02
CA THR A 62 -5.31 -6.91 15.80
C THR A 62 -5.46 -6.18 14.46
N ALA A 63 -6.67 -6.16 13.91
CA ALA A 63 -6.94 -5.47 12.64
C ALA A 63 -6.57 -3.98 12.70
N ASP A 64 -6.88 -3.29 13.80
CA ASP A 64 -6.57 -1.87 13.97
C ASP A 64 -5.04 -1.63 13.99
N GLU A 65 -4.30 -2.39 14.81
CA GLU A 65 -2.84 -2.29 14.88
C GLU A 65 -2.18 -2.59 13.54
N ALA A 66 -2.63 -3.63 12.83
CA ALA A 66 -2.11 -3.98 11.52
C ALA A 66 -2.36 -2.86 10.50
N ILE A 67 -3.55 -2.24 10.50
CA ILE A 67 -3.88 -1.14 9.59
C ILE A 67 -3.01 0.10 9.90
N VAL A 68 -2.82 0.42 11.18
CA VAL A 68 -1.95 1.53 11.60
C VAL A 68 -0.51 1.30 11.10
N GLN A 69 0.06 0.12 11.36
CA GLN A 69 1.41 -0.21 10.92
C GLN A 69 1.55 -0.20 9.39
N LEU A 70 0.57 -0.75 8.66
CA LEU A 70 0.59 -0.74 7.19
C LEU A 70 0.61 0.68 6.64
N ARG A 71 -0.22 1.58 7.18
CA ARG A 71 -0.27 2.99 6.77
C ARG A 71 1.05 3.71 7.04
N GLU A 72 1.74 3.38 8.13
CA GLU A 72 3.06 3.91 8.43
C GLU A 72 4.14 3.38 7.47
N GLN A 73 4.09 2.09 7.15
CA GLN A 73 4.98 1.46 6.17
C GLN A 73 4.81 2.10 4.79
N THR A 74 3.57 2.21 4.28
CA THR A 74 3.31 2.80 2.96
C THR A 74 3.72 4.26 2.89
N ARG A 75 3.53 5.02 3.98
CA ARG A 75 4.01 6.41 4.06
C ARG A 75 5.54 6.48 3.96
N THR A 76 6.24 5.54 4.58
CA THR A 76 7.71 5.52 4.59
C THR A 76 8.28 5.09 3.23
N GLU A 77 7.64 4.14 2.55
CA GLU A 77 8.01 3.73 1.19
C GLU A 77 7.85 4.86 0.16
N ALA A 78 6.83 5.71 0.32
CA ALA A 78 6.67 6.92 -0.50
C ALA A 78 7.83 7.92 -0.34
N VAL A 79 8.45 7.98 0.84
CA VAL A 79 9.59 8.88 1.13
C VAL A 79 10.92 8.30 0.64
N LEU A 80 11.09 6.98 0.69
CA LEU A 80 12.34 6.33 0.29
C LEU A 80 12.57 6.31 -1.24
N CYS A 81 11.50 6.35 -2.05
CA CYS A 81 11.64 6.43 -3.51
C CYS A 81 12.16 7.80 -4.00
N GLU A 82 12.05 8.86 -3.19
CA GLU A 82 12.56 10.20 -3.55
C GLU A 82 14.06 10.37 -3.27
N SER A 83 14.69 9.40 -2.60
CA SER A 83 16.11 9.46 -2.22
C SER A 83 17.08 8.88 -3.25
N THR A 84 16.59 8.32 -4.37
CA THR A 84 17.43 7.78 -5.46
C THR A 84 17.07 8.36 -6.83
N SER A 85 17.06 9.68 -6.95
CA SER A 85 17.29 10.34 -8.24
C SER A 85 18.70 10.93 -8.26
N PRO A 86 19.68 10.34 -9.00
CA PRO A 86 20.89 11.08 -9.34
C PRO A 86 20.50 12.22 -10.29
N LYS A 87 20.49 13.44 -9.76
CA LYS A 87 20.43 14.68 -10.55
C LYS A 87 21.52 14.62 -11.64
N PRO A 88 21.19 14.68 -12.94
CA PRO A 88 22.22 14.90 -13.94
C PRO A 88 22.69 16.36 -13.82
N ALA A 89 23.72 16.58 -12.99
CA ALA A 89 24.47 17.83 -12.99
C ALA A 89 25.38 17.87 -14.22
N ASN A 90 24.80 17.87 -15.42
CA ASN A 90 25.55 18.18 -16.63
C ASN A 90 25.63 19.70 -16.75
N GLY A 91 26.61 20.26 -16.05
CA GLY A 91 26.83 21.70 -15.94
C GLY A 91 28.32 22.00 -15.91
N VAL A 92 29.08 21.48 -16.87
CA VAL A 92 30.43 21.99 -17.15
C VAL A 92 30.51 22.38 -18.60
N ARG A 93 30.22 23.67 -18.85
CA ARG A 93 30.79 24.40 -19.98
C ARG A 93 32.31 24.28 -19.89
N ARG A 94 32.93 23.53 -20.80
CA ARG A 94 34.31 23.78 -21.21
C ARG A 94 34.36 23.98 -22.71
N LEU A 95 34.40 25.25 -23.05
CA LEU A 95 34.89 25.81 -24.30
C LEU A 95 36.32 25.30 -24.51
N ILE A 96 36.55 24.48 -25.54
CA ILE A 96 37.90 24.31 -26.09
C ILE A 96 37.79 24.36 -27.61
N GLN A 97 38.05 25.56 -28.11
CA GLN A 97 38.40 25.86 -29.49
C GLN A 97 39.79 25.27 -29.77
N TRP A 98 39.93 24.47 -30.83
CA TRP A 98 41.21 24.21 -31.48
C TRP A 98 41.04 24.28 -32.99
N LEU A 99 41.83 25.16 -33.61
CA LEU A 99 42.06 25.29 -35.03
C LEU A 99 42.64 24.00 -35.63
N LYS A 100 42.31 23.74 -36.90
CA LYS A 100 43.19 23.21 -37.98
C LYS A 100 42.47 23.50 -39.31
N ALA A 101 42.94 24.49 -40.08
CA ALA A 101 44.03 24.44 -41.06
C ALA A 101 43.51 23.92 -42.41
#